data_AF-A0A936M1M6-F1
#
_entry.id   AF-A0A936M1M6-F1
#
_cell.length_a   1.000
_cell.length_b   1.000
_cell.length_c   1.000
_cell.angle_alpha   90.00
_cell.angle_beta   90.00
_cell.angle_gamma   90.00
#
_symmetry.space_group_name_H-M   'P 1'
#
loop_
_entity.id
_entity.type
_entity.pdbx_description
1 polymer ?
#
loop_
_entity_poly.entity_id
_entity_poly.type
_entity_poly.pdbx_seq_one_letter_code
_entity_poly.pdbx_strand_id
1 'polypeptide(L)'
;MRLITAVALACLCASGTAAADADRDSLPDALEQELLERFLPRFMISARDCDVRPSEFRAGHSKPRAVSRNGTIYGQAFPAGPGEIELHFYHLWAKDCGLAPHPLDAEYVSALLREAAPGKWRAVYWYAGAHEATICDASNGARADAIDGVDRGPAVWISDAKHATYLDRERCRRGCGGDRCESMILLAPPRVVNLGEPGRPLNGAEWTASGAWPLAAKMTPDFTPEVRAQLDAAGGVVAVNRSIAPVKAVVLAGTNSVDAVALANTTTDRAVATSHGHTVRALGRAARAVGRWLGAGK
;
A
#
# COMPACT_ATOMS: atom_id res chain seq x y z
N MET A 1 -28.88 70.09 -31.97
CA MET A 1 -28.12 68.82 -31.94
C MET A 1 -28.33 68.16 -30.59
N ARG A 2 -29.08 67.05 -30.52
CA ARG A 2 -29.28 66.27 -29.29
C ARG A 2 -28.32 65.08 -29.34
N LEU A 3 -27.35 65.03 -28.43
CA LEU A 3 -26.48 63.87 -28.23
C LEU A 3 -27.30 62.77 -27.56
N ILE A 4 -27.42 61.63 -28.24
CA ILE A 4 -27.97 60.39 -27.68
C ILE A 4 -26.78 59.59 -27.16
N THR A 5 -26.61 59.54 -25.84
CA THR A 5 -25.59 58.73 -25.18
C THR A 5 -26.14 57.32 -24.99
N ALA A 6 -25.73 56.40 -25.87
CA ALA A 6 -26.03 54.98 -25.73
C ALA A 6 -25.14 54.36 -24.65
N VAL A 7 -25.74 53.98 -23.52
CA VAL A 7 -25.08 53.21 -22.47
C VAL A 7 -25.04 51.75 -22.90
N ALA A 8 -23.88 51.28 -23.35
CA ALA A 8 -23.64 49.86 -23.63
C ALA A 8 -23.49 49.11 -22.31
N LEU A 9 -24.50 48.32 -21.96
CA LEU A 9 -24.48 47.41 -20.83
C LEU A 9 -23.59 46.21 -21.20
N ALA A 10 -22.31 46.27 -20.84
CA ALA A 10 -21.39 45.14 -21.00
C ALA A 10 -21.78 44.04 -20.02
N CYS A 11 -22.44 43.00 -20.53
CA CYS A 11 -22.71 41.78 -19.80
C CYS A 11 -21.37 41.02 -19.64
N LEU A 12 -20.71 41.22 -18.50
CA LEU A 12 -19.57 40.43 -18.08
C LEU A 12 -20.07 39.02 -17.74
N CYS A 13 -20.17 38.16 -18.76
CA CYS A 13 -20.21 36.72 -18.54
C CYS A 13 -18.88 36.36 -17.88
N ALA A 14 -18.88 36.17 -16.56
CA ALA A 14 -17.78 35.54 -15.86
C ALA A 14 -17.66 34.12 -16.43
N SER A 15 -16.80 33.96 -17.42
CA SER A 15 -16.31 32.66 -17.85
C SER A 15 -15.51 32.10 -16.70
N GLY A 16 -16.20 31.46 -15.75
CA GLY A 16 -15.55 30.58 -14.80
C GLY A 16 -14.78 29.58 -15.64
N THR A 17 -13.45 29.66 -15.59
CA THR A 17 -12.58 28.65 -16.18
C THR A 17 -13.01 27.33 -15.59
N ALA A 18 -13.63 26.47 -16.41
CA ALA A 18 -13.93 25.11 -16.01
C ALA A 18 -12.63 24.53 -15.42
N ALA A 19 -12.74 23.95 -14.23
CA ALA A 19 -11.59 23.34 -13.59
C ALA A 19 -11.02 22.27 -14.53
N ALA A 20 -9.70 22.15 -14.58
CA ALA A 20 -9.04 21.19 -15.47
C ALA A 20 -9.46 19.77 -15.09
N ASP A 21 -9.76 18.97 -16.12
CA ASP A 21 -10.05 17.54 -16.10
C ASP A 21 -9.19 16.95 -17.21
N ALA A 22 -7.93 16.68 -16.88
CA ALA A 22 -6.91 16.34 -17.86
C ALA A 22 -7.00 14.88 -18.30
N ASP A 23 -7.50 14.01 -17.43
CA ASP A 23 -7.68 12.58 -17.71
C ASP A 23 -9.09 12.20 -18.20
N ARG A 24 -10.03 13.16 -18.17
CA ARG A 24 -11.35 13.12 -18.82
C ARG A 24 -12.31 12.14 -18.17
N ASP A 25 -12.25 12.04 -16.85
CA ASP A 25 -13.10 11.17 -16.06
C ASP A 25 -14.36 11.88 -15.52
N SER A 26 -14.52 13.19 -15.83
CA SER A 26 -15.57 14.12 -15.38
C SER A 26 -15.41 14.67 -13.96
N LEU A 27 -14.32 14.35 -13.28
CA LEU A 27 -13.87 14.99 -12.06
C LEU A 27 -12.83 16.06 -12.40
N PRO A 28 -12.83 17.20 -11.69
CA PRO A 28 -11.70 18.11 -11.81
C PRO A 28 -10.47 17.57 -11.09
N ASP A 29 -9.30 17.62 -11.73
CA ASP A 29 -8.01 17.15 -11.19
C ASP A 29 -7.73 17.71 -9.77
N ALA A 30 -8.13 18.98 -9.55
CA ALA A 30 -7.95 19.67 -8.28
C ALA A 30 -8.84 19.12 -7.16
N LEU A 31 -10.07 18.71 -7.48
CA LEU A 31 -10.98 18.05 -6.53
C LEU A 31 -10.42 16.67 -6.17
N GLU A 32 -9.97 15.90 -7.16
CA GLU A 32 -9.37 14.60 -6.92
C GLU A 32 -8.16 14.70 -5.98
N GLN A 33 -7.23 15.62 -6.28
CA GLN A 33 -6.05 15.83 -5.44
C GLN A 33 -6.43 16.26 -4.02
N GLU A 34 -7.41 17.16 -3.85
CA GLU A 34 -7.92 17.55 -2.53
C GLU A 34 -8.44 16.34 -1.75
N LEU A 35 -9.25 15.49 -2.39
CA LEU A 35 -9.85 14.32 -1.76
C LEU A 35 -8.80 13.25 -1.42
N LEU A 36 -7.84 13.00 -2.32
CA LEU A 36 -6.72 12.10 -2.08
C LEU A 36 -5.87 12.56 -0.87
N GLU A 37 -5.58 13.85 -0.76
CA GLU A 37 -4.83 14.38 0.39
C GLU A 37 -5.64 14.30 1.69
N ARG A 38 -6.92 14.67 1.65
CA ARG A 38 -7.80 14.67 2.83
C ARG A 38 -8.05 13.28 3.39
N PHE A 39 -8.26 12.30 2.51
CA PHE A 39 -8.58 10.93 2.89
C PHE A 39 -7.36 10.01 2.91
N LEU A 40 -6.14 10.54 2.75
CA LEU A 40 -4.91 9.75 2.81
C LEU A 40 -4.85 8.88 4.08
N PRO A 41 -4.75 7.55 3.94
CA PRO A 41 -4.63 6.66 5.09
C PRO A 41 -3.34 6.86 5.88
N ARG A 42 -3.42 6.53 7.17
CA ARG A 42 -2.24 6.45 8.05
C ARG A 42 -1.62 5.08 7.90
N PHE A 43 -0.73 4.94 6.94
CA PHE A 43 -0.03 3.69 6.66
C PHE A 43 0.96 3.34 7.76
N MET A 44 0.76 2.17 8.36
CA MET A 44 1.67 1.53 9.28
C MET A 44 2.48 0.52 8.47
N ILE A 45 3.80 0.69 8.42
CA ILE A 45 4.73 -0.20 7.71
C ILE A 45 5.72 -0.84 8.69
N SER A 46 6.25 -2.01 8.34
CA SER A 46 7.33 -2.63 9.12
C SER A 46 8.59 -1.75 9.07
N ALA A 47 9.17 -1.41 10.22
CA ALA A 47 10.46 -0.71 10.27
C ALA A 47 11.63 -1.56 9.76
N ARG A 48 11.39 -2.86 9.55
CA ARG A 48 12.38 -3.85 9.10
C ARG A 48 12.08 -4.38 7.70
N ASP A 49 11.14 -3.75 7.00
CA ASP A 49 10.76 -4.17 5.67
C ASP A 49 11.97 -4.23 4.74
N CYS A 50 12.03 -5.29 3.93
CA CYS A 50 13.15 -5.56 3.04
C CYS A 50 13.31 -4.53 1.92
N ASP A 51 12.22 -3.90 1.47
CA ASP A 51 12.22 -2.84 0.46
C ASP A 51 12.10 -1.44 1.10
N VAL A 52 12.12 -1.41 2.43
CA VAL A 52 12.24 -0.23 3.30
C VAL A 52 10.98 0.62 3.33
N ARG A 53 10.49 1.08 2.17
CA ARG A 53 9.30 1.95 2.01
C ARG A 53 8.72 1.83 0.60
N PRO A 54 7.45 2.23 0.40
CA PRO A 54 6.91 2.44 -0.94
C PRO A 54 7.83 3.31 -1.79
N SER A 55 7.97 2.91 -3.04
CA SER A 55 8.88 3.45 -4.02
C SER A 55 8.24 4.55 -4.85
N GLU A 56 9.01 5.58 -5.15
CA GLU A 56 8.71 6.53 -6.21
C GLU A 56 9.16 5.94 -7.54
N PHE A 57 8.35 6.11 -8.58
CA PHE A 57 8.59 5.65 -9.95
C PHE A 57 8.88 6.82 -10.88
N ARG A 58 9.74 6.57 -11.87
CA ARG A 58 10.16 7.58 -12.84
C ARG A 58 9.00 8.01 -13.75
N ALA A 59 8.64 9.29 -13.70
CA ALA A 59 7.62 9.87 -14.57
C ALA A 59 8.06 9.92 -16.06
N GLY A 60 7.11 9.84 -16.98
CA GLY A 60 7.33 10.00 -18.43
C GLY A 60 7.83 8.73 -19.14
N HIS A 61 7.69 7.57 -18.51
CA HIS A 61 8.22 6.30 -19.02
C HIS A 61 7.17 5.19 -18.90
N SER A 62 7.02 4.38 -19.96
CA SER A 62 6.08 3.23 -19.98
C SER A 62 6.61 1.98 -19.26
N LYS A 63 7.91 1.91 -18.97
CA LYS A 63 8.50 0.83 -18.18
C LYS A 63 8.65 1.31 -16.72
N PRO A 64 8.02 0.64 -15.75
CA PRO A 64 8.12 1.02 -14.35
C PRO A 64 9.58 0.93 -13.90
N ARG A 65 10.07 2.01 -13.31
CA ARG A 65 11.40 2.09 -12.72
C ARG A 65 11.34 2.86 -11.41
N ALA A 66 11.52 2.15 -10.31
CA ALA A 66 11.70 2.78 -9.01
C ALA A 66 12.96 3.67 -9.03
N VAL A 67 12.82 4.92 -8.58
CA VAL A 67 13.89 5.92 -8.47
C VAL A 67 14.29 6.19 -7.02
N SER A 68 13.37 6.01 -6.08
CA SER A 68 13.64 6.20 -4.64
C SER A 68 12.69 5.33 -3.80
N ARG A 69 13.07 5.04 -2.54
CA ARG A 69 12.25 4.35 -1.52
C ARG A 69 11.85 5.35 -0.44
N ASN A 70 11.11 6.39 -0.85
CA ASN A 70 10.83 7.55 -0.01
C ASN A 70 9.46 7.51 0.67
N GLY A 71 8.64 6.49 0.39
CA GLY A 71 7.28 6.38 0.90
C GLY A 71 6.25 7.15 0.09
N THR A 72 6.51 7.42 -1.19
CA THR A 72 5.50 7.99 -2.09
C THR A 72 4.28 7.09 -2.15
N ILE A 73 3.10 7.69 -1.99
CA ILE A 73 1.82 7.04 -2.21
C ILE A 73 1.25 7.57 -3.52
N TYR A 74 0.59 6.70 -4.26
CA TYR A 74 -0.09 7.03 -5.50
C TYR A 74 -1.59 6.97 -5.29
N GLY A 75 -2.31 7.94 -5.82
CA GLY A 75 -3.75 8.06 -5.69
C GLY A 75 -4.42 7.88 -7.04
N GLN A 76 -5.64 7.39 -7.05
CA GLN A 76 -6.57 7.50 -8.19
C GLN A 76 -7.93 7.87 -7.62
N ALA A 77 -8.68 8.70 -8.32
CA ALA A 77 -10.06 9.02 -8.01
C ALA A 77 -10.89 8.82 -9.27
N PHE A 78 -12.07 8.22 -9.14
CA PHE A 78 -13.00 8.11 -10.28
C PHE A 78 -14.46 8.14 -9.81
N PRO A 79 -15.41 8.55 -10.67
CA PRO A 79 -16.83 8.53 -10.35
C PRO A 79 -17.33 7.11 -10.08
N ALA A 80 -18.02 6.91 -8.96
CA ALA A 80 -18.61 5.63 -8.58
C ALA A 80 -20.15 5.60 -8.68
N GLY A 81 -20.75 6.77 -8.92
CA GLY A 81 -22.20 6.96 -9.03
C GLY A 81 -22.60 8.41 -8.76
N PRO A 82 -23.91 8.73 -8.80
CA PRO A 82 -24.39 10.07 -8.47
C PRO A 82 -23.98 10.50 -7.06
N GLY A 83 -23.12 11.52 -6.96
CA GLY A 83 -22.60 12.01 -5.68
C GLY A 83 -21.66 11.04 -4.96
N GLU A 84 -21.07 10.09 -5.69
CA GLU A 84 -20.11 9.12 -5.16
C GLU A 84 -18.80 9.15 -5.97
N ILE A 85 -17.69 9.15 -5.25
CA ILE A 85 -16.33 9.07 -5.81
C ILE A 85 -15.63 7.92 -5.09
N GLU A 86 -14.95 7.08 -5.85
CA GLU A 86 -14.08 6.06 -5.28
C GLU A 86 -12.64 6.53 -5.36
N LEU A 87 -11.92 6.42 -4.23
CA LEU A 87 -10.50 6.73 -4.13
C LEU A 87 -9.71 5.45 -3.97
N HIS A 88 -8.62 5.30 -4.69
CA HIS A 88 -7.64 4.25 -4.51
C HIS A 88 -6.31 4.85 -4.05
N PHE A 89 -5.67 4.23 -3.07
CA PHE A 89 -4.36 4.60 -2.55
C PHE A 89 -3.40 3.43 -2.72
N TYR A 90 -2.55 3.51 -3.72
CA TYR A 90 -1.55 2.50 -4.02
C TYR A 90 -0.25 2.80 -3.28
N HIS A 91 0.25 1.80 -2.57
CA HIS A 91 1.63 1.76 -2.13
C HIS A 91 2.39 0.78 -3.00
N LEU A 92 3.30 1.34 -3.78
CA LEU A 92 3.99 0.65 -4.84
C LEU A 92 5.41 0.31 -4.40
N TRP A 93 5.86 -0.91 -4.59
CA TRP A 93 7.15 -1.39 -4.10
C TRP A 93 8.05 -1.81 -5.27
N ALA A 94 9.36 -1.65 -5.12
CA ALA A 94 10.32 -2.07 -6.12
C ALA A 94 10.49 -3.60 -6.14
N LYS A 95 10.16 -4.28 -5.02
CA LYS A 95 10.21 -5.73 -4.86
C LYS A 95 9.26 -6.20 -3.75
N ASP A 96 8.68 -7.38 -3.91
CA ASP A 96 8.17 -8.26 -2.84
C ASP A 96 9.33 -9.16 -2.41
N CYS A 97 9.60 -9.27 -1.11
CA CYS A 97 10.63 -10.19 -0.58
C CYS A 97 10.07 -11.27 0.35
N GLY A 98 8.78 -11.56 0.29
CA GLY A 98 8.22 -12.72 0.95
C GLY A 98 8.74 -14.03 0.36
N LEU A 99 8.10 -15.15 0.70
CA LEU A 99 8.58 -16.50 0.36
C LEU A 99 8.87 -16.73 -1.14
N ALA A 100 8.11 -16.08 -2.01
CA ALA A 100 8.31 -16.07 -3.46
C ALA A 100 8.64 -14.64 -3.89
N PRO A 101 9.92 -14.21 -3.78
CA PRO A 101 10.29 -12.83 -4.05
C PRO A 101 10.17 -12.51 -5.54
N HIS A 102 9.67 -11.32 -5.86
CA HIS A 102 9.58 -10.84 -7.24
C HIS A 102 9.80 -9.33 -7.32
N PRO A 103 10.28 -8.80 -8.46
CA PRO A 103 10.31 -7.37 -8.67
C PRO A 103 8.88 -6.83 -8.80
N LEU A 104 8.71 -5.55 -8.46
CA LEU A 104 7.48 -4.77 -8.60
C LEU A 104 6.28 -5.37 -7.88
N ASP A 105 5.79 -4.65 -6.89
CA ASP A 105 4.63 -5.08 -6.14
C ASP A 105 3.68 -3.90 -5.93
N ALA A 106 2.40 -4.15 -6.18
CA ALA A 106 1.36 -3.14 -6.17
C ALA A 106 0.26 -3.60 -5.23
N GLU A 107 0.12 -2.89 -4.13
CA GLU A 107 -0.90 -3.14 -3.13
C GLU A 107 -1.59 -1.83 -2.78
N TYR A 108 -2.81 -1.90 -2.28
CA TYR A 108 -3.64 -0.71 -2.13
C TYR A 108 -4.71 -0.83 -1.05
N VAL A 109 -5.30 0.32 -0.77
CA VAL A 109 -6.51 0.51 0.03
C VAL A 109 -7.39 1.50 -0.73
N SER A 110 -8.69 1.29 -0.73
CA SER A 110 -9.66 2.16 -1.39
C SER A 110 -10.76 2.63 -0.44
N ALA A 111 -11.40 3.74 -0.79
CA ALA A 111 -12.50 4.34 -0.06
C ALA A 111 -13.62 4.73 -1.01
N LEU A 112 -14.85 4.40 -0.64
CA LEU A 112 -16.02 4.97 -1.28
C LEU A 112 -16.41 6.24 -0.53
N LEU A 113 -16.40 7.37 -1.21
CA LEU A 113 -16.87 8.64 -0.70
C LEU A 113 -18.30 8.91 -1.19
N ARG A 114 -19.06 9.60 -0.35
CA ARG A 114 -20.37 10.16 -0.68
C ARG A 114 -20.42 11.63 -0.31
N GLU A 115 -20.98 12.43 -1.20
CA GLU A 115 -21.24 13.84 -0.96
C GLU A 115 -22.46 14.00 -0.05
N ALA A 116 -22.26 14.46 1.19
CA ALA A 116 -23.33 14.69 2.15
C ALA A 116 -24.05 16.03 1.92
N ALA A 117 -23.32 17.00 1.35
CA ALA A 117 -23.77 18.31 0.90
C ALA A 117 -22.73 18.84 -0.11
N PRO A 118 -23.03 19.86 -0.93
CA PRO A 118 -22.08 20.37 -1.93
C PRO A 118 -20.68 20.66 -1.34
N GLY A 119 -19.67 19.98 -1.86
CA GLY A 119 -18.27 20.06 -1.41
C GLY A 119 -17.98 19.38 -0.06
N LYS A 120 -18.95 18.68 0.54
CA LYS A 120 -18.83 17.99 1.83
C LYS A 120 -18.84 16.48 1.62
N TRP A 121 -17.65 15.97 1.31
CA TRP A 121 -17.38 14.55 1.15
C TRP A 121 -17.11 13.85 2.47
N ARG A 122 -17.61 12.62 2.59
CA ARG A 122 -17.37 11.69 3.70
C ARG A 122 -17.15 10.28 3.15
N ALA A 123 -16.24 9.52 3.72
CA ALA A 123 -16.12 8.11 3.40
C ALA A 123 -17.28 7.33 4.03
N VAL A 124 -17.85 6.39 3.27
CA VAL A 124 -18.87 5.44 3.74
C VAL A 124 -18.28 4.06 3.94
N TYR A 125 -17.34 3.65 3.10
CA TYR A 125 -16.67 2.34 3.19
C TYR A 125 -15.18 2.46 2.92
N TRP A 126 -14.44 1.48 3.44
CA TRP A 126 -13.04 1.25 3.17
C TRP A 126 -12.83 -0.21 2.78
N TYR A 127 -11.91 -0.44 1.84
CA TYR A 127 -11.48 -1.76 1.39
C TYR A 127 -9.95 -1.79 1.36
N ALA A 128 -9.35 -2.92 1.75
CA ALA A 128 -7.92 -3.15 1.72
C ALA A 128 -7.64 -4.46 0.98
N GLY A 129 -6.85 -4.36 -0.09
CA GLY A 129 -6.41 -5.48 -0.89
C GLY A 129 -5.33 -6.27 -0.16
N ALA A 130 -5.52 -7.58 -0.03
CA ALA A 130 -4.51 -8.46 0.57
C ALA A 130 -4.48 -9.79 -0.16
N HIS A 131 -3.35 -10.11 -0.82
CA HIS A 131 -3.17 -11.36 -1.58
C HIS A 131 -4.23 -11.58 -2.66
N GLU A 132 -4.72 -10.51 -3.28
CA GLU A 132 -5.79 -10.57 -4.28
C GLU A 132 -5.42 -11.46 -5.46
N ALA A 133 -6.45 -12.03 -6.10
CA ALA A 133 -6.31 -12.95 -7.23
C ALA A 133 -5.45 -14.20 -6.92
N THR A 134 -5.26 -14.52 -5.64
CA THR A 134 -4.62 -15.76 -5.20
C THR A 134 -5.58 -16.61 -4.37
N ILE A 135 -5.20 -17.88 -4.15
CA ILE A 135 -5.89 -18.77 -3.20
C ILE A 135 -5.85 -18.25 -1.74
N CYS A 136 -4.99 -17.28 -1.48
CA CYS A 136 -4.71 -16.68 -0.18
C CYS A 136 -5.48 -15.39 0.07
N ASP A 137 -6.29 -14.92 -0.89
CA ASP A 137 -6.97 -13.62 -0.82
C ASP A 137 -7.60 -13.36 0.54
N ALA A 138 -7.05 -12.38 1.25
CA ALA A 138 -7.42 -11.96 2.59
C ALA A 138 -7.93 -10.52 2.60
N SER A 139 -8.41 -10.03 1.44
CA SER A 139 -8.97 -8.70 1.31
C SER A 139 -10.08 -8.46 2.32
N ASN A 140 -10.08 -7.27 2.89
CA ASN A 140 -10.90 -6.92 4.04
C ASN A 140 -11.47 -5.51 3.87
N GLY A 141 -12.58 -5.26 4.54
CA GLY A 141 -13.31 -4.01 4.40
C GLY A 141 -14.13 -3.70 5.63
N ALA A 142 -14.52 -2.44 5.76
CA ALA A 142 -15.36 -1.97 6.85
C ALA A 142 -16.20 -0.77 6.40
N ARG A 143 -17.27 -0.51 7.14
CA ARG A 143 -17.86 0.83 7.15
C ARG A 143 -16.86 1.83 7.75
N ALA A 144 -16.86 3.04 7.22
CA ALA A 144 -15.92 4.07 7.63
C ALA A 144 -16.10 4.49 9.10
N ASP A 145 -17.32 4.47 9.63
CA ASP A 145 -17.64 4.77 11.03
C ASP A 145 -17.04 3.74 12.01
N ALA A 146 -16.91 2.48 11.60
CA ALA A 146 -16.37 1.41 12.43
C ALA A 146 -14.84 1.46 12.60
N ILE A 147 -14.13 2.28 11.81
CA ILE A 147 -12.66 2.36 11.81
C ILE A 147 -12.11 3.80 11.87
N ASP A 148 -12.91 4.74 12.38
CA ASP A 148 -12.55 6.17 12.47
C ASP A 148 -12.12 6.80 11.13
N GLY A 149 -12.71 6.32 10.02
CA GLY A 149 -12.33 6.65 8.65
C GLY A 149 -13.31 7.56 7.91
N VAL A 150 -14.29 8.17 8.60
CA VAL A 150 -15.39 8.90 7.93
C VAL A 150 -14.95 10.24 7.33
N ASP A 151 -14.13 11.00 8.06
CA ASP A 151 -13.77 12.38 7.67
C ASP A 151 -12.28 12.52 7.28
N ARG A 152 -11.51 11.42 7.38
CA ARG A 152 -10.08 11.29 7.10
C ARG A 152 -9.72 9.81 6.86
N GLY A 153 -8.50 9.54 6.39
CA GLY A 153 -8.02 8.16 6.23
C GLY A 153 -7.84 7.40 7.56
N PRO A 154 -8.22 6.10 7.62
CA PRO A 154 -8.04 5.26 8.80
C PRO A 154 -6.57 4.86 8.98
N ALA A 155 -6.28 4.16 10.08
CA ALA A 155 -5.01 3.44 10.17
C ALA A 155 -5.07 2.19 9.27
N VAL A 156 -3.98 1.91 8.57
CA VAL A 156 -3.85 0.77 7.66
C VAL A 156 -2.54 0.06 7.95
N TRP A 157 -2.54 -1.26 8.03
CA TRP A 157 -1.36 -2.06 8.32
C TRP A 157 -0.92 -2.79 7.06
N ILE A 158 0.33 -2.59 6.68
CA ILE A 158 0.96 -3.23 5.53
C ILE A 158 1.89 -4.34 6.06
N SER A 159 1.70 -5.57 5.60
CA SER A 159 2.50 -6.70 6.07
C SER A 159 3.95 -6.61 5.61
N ASP A 160 4.86 -7.07 6.48
CA ASP A 160 6.29 -7.15 6.21
C ASP A 160 6.57 -8.05 4.99
N ALA A 161 7.39 -7.56 4.05
CA ALA A 161 7.91 -8.24 2.87
C ALA A 161 6.89 -8.65 1.78
N LYS A 162 5.64 -8.95 2.15
CA LYS A 162 4.51 -9.27 1.25
C LYS A 162 3.63 -8.07 0.93
N HIS A 163 3.66 -7.05 1.77
CA HIS A 163 2.93 -5.79 1.62
C HIS A 163 1.41 -5.89 1.50
N ALA A 164 0.81 -7.01 1.90
CA ALA A 164 -0.64 -7.15 1.97
C ALA A 164 -1.25 -6.15 2.95
N THR A 165 -2.43 -5.62 2.61
CA THR A 165 -3.01 -4.46 3.29
C THR A 165 -4.19 -4.83 4.18
N TYR A 166 -4.21 -4.27 5.38
CA TYR A 166 -5.22 -4.61 6.39
C TYR A 166 -5.77 -3.37 7.09
N LEU A 167 -7.09 -3.30 7.28
CA LEU A 167 -7.77 -2.26 8.07
C LEU A 167 -7.72 -2.52 9.58
N ASP A 168 -7.15 -3.65 10.00
CA ASP A 168 -6.95 -4.02 11.40
C ASP A 168 -5.67 -4.83 11.59
N ARG A 169 -4.95 -4.56 12.69
CA ARG A 169 -3.67 -5.21 12.99
C ARG A 169 -3.80 -6.70 13.27
N GLU A 170 -4.86 -7.13 13.96
CA GLU A 170 -5.08 -8.54 14.29
C GLU A 170 -5.37 -9.36 13.03
N ARG A 171 -6.04 -8.77 12.03
CA ARG A 171 -6.21 -9.40 10.72
C ARG A 171 -4.89 -9.62 9.99
N CYS A 172 -3.98 -8.64 10.01
CA CYS A 172 -2.66 -8.83 9.42
C CYS A 172 -1.91 -10.02 10.05
N ARG A 173 -2.00 -10.20 11.38
CA ARG A 173 -1.39 -11.35 12.09
C ARG A 173 -1.98 -12.70 11.69
N ARG A 174 -3.17 -12.70 11.09
CA ARG A 174 -3.87 -13.88 10.58
C ARG A 174 -3.95 -13.90 9.06
N GLY A 175 -3.14 -13.07 8.42
CA GLY A 175 -3.01 -13.00 6.97
C GLY A 175 -2.48 -14.31 6.38
N CYS A 176 -2.35 -14.33 5.06
CA CYS A 176 -1.87 -15.51 4.36
C CYS A 176 -0.35 -15.39 4.08
N GLY A 177 0.31 -16.51 3.84
CA GLY A 177 1.66 -16.49 3.27
C GLY A 177 2.75 -15.82 4.11
N GLY A 178 2.59 -15.80 5.44
CA GLY A 178 3.62 -15.29 6.35
C GLY A 178 3.52 -13.79 6.66
N ASP A 179 2.34 -13.19 6.46
CA ASP A 179 2.08 -11.80 6.84
C ASP A 179 2.43 -11.52 8.31
N ARG A 180 3.24 -10.47 8.52
CA ARG A 180 3.61 -10.00 9.86
C ARG A 180 3.47 -8.48 9.94
N CYS A 181 2.76 -8.01 10.96
CA CYS A 181 2.65 -6.59 11.29
C CYS A 181 3.26 -6.30 12.67
N GLU A 182 4.56 -6.54 12.77
CA GLU A 182 5.39 -6.32 13.95
C GLU A 182 6.30 -5.11 13.75
N SER A 183 6.69 -4.44 14.84
CA SER A 183 7.59 -3.28 14.77
C SER A 183 7.10 -2.18 13.80
N MET A 184 5.79 -1.96 13.78
CA MET A 184 5.15 -1.04 12.84
C MET A 184 5.47 0.41 13.19
N ILE A 185 5.83 1.18 12.17
CA ILE A 185 6.03 2.62 12.24
C ILE A 185 5.03 3.32 11.34
N LEU A 186 4.62 4.52 11.73
CA LEU A 186 3.81 5.38 10.88
C LEU A 186 4.67 5.86 9.71
N LEU A 187 4.23 5.56 8.49
CA LEU A 187 4.76 6.17 7.30
C LEU A 187 4.32 7.64 7.25
N ALA A 188 5.25 8.53 6.94
CA ALA A 188 4.96 9.93 6.62
C ALA A 188 5.22 10.12 5.12
N PRO A 189 4.19 9.93 4.26
CA PRO A 189 4.35 10.12 2.83
C PRO A 189 4.77 11.55 2.53
N PRO A 190 5.79 11.78 1.66
CA PRO A 190 6.17 13.13 1.28
C PRO A 190 5.09 13.81 0.43
N ARG A 191 4.27 13.02 -0.25
CA ARG A 191 3.14 13.44 -1.10
C ARG A 191 2.27 12.24 -1.50
N VAL A 192 1.09 12.55 -2.01
CA VAL A 192 0.24 11.63 -2.78
C VAL A 192 0.24 12.11 -4.22
N VAL A 193 0.56 11.22 -5.17
CA VAL A 193 0.61 11.54 -6.60
C VAL A 193 -0.63 10.98 -7.29
N ASN A 194 -1.49 11.84 -7.84
CA ASN A 194 -2.62 11.41 -8.64
C ASN A 194 -2.13 10.71 -9.93
N LEU A 195 -2.53 9.46 -10.13
CA LEU A 195 -2.22 8.65 -11.30
C LEU A 195 -3.10 9.01 -12.50
N GLY A 196 -4.28 9.56 -12.25
CA GLY A 196 -5.38 9.69 -13.21
C GLY A 196 -5.90 8.35 -13.72
N GLU A 197 -6.67 8.41 -14.80
CA GLU A 197 -7.36 7.24 -15.35
C GLU A 197 -6.50 6.29 -16.22
N PRO A 198 -6.86 5.00 -16.30
CA PRO A 198 -6.30 4.06 -17.27
C PRO A 198 -6.39 4.62 -18.71
N GLY A 199 -5.25 4.71 -19.38
CA GLY A 199 -5.14 5.26 -20.74
C GLY A 199 -5.07 6.80 -20.81
N ARG A 200 -5.20 7.48 -19.67
CA ARG A 200 -5.10 8.93 -19.53
C ARG A 200 -4.28 9.30 -18.29
N PRO A 201 -3.05 8.80 -18.14
CA PRO A 201 -2.29 8.98 -16.91
C PRO A 201 -1.93 10.45 -16.67
N LEU A 202 -2.07 10.87 -15.42
CA LEU A 202 -1.56 12.14 -14.91
C LEU A 202 -0.13 11.98 -14.38
N ASN A 203 0.53 13.11 -14.13
CA ASN A 203 1.85 13.17 -13.46
C ASN A 203 2.94 12.27 -14.09
N GLY A 204 2.84 11.98 -15.40
CA GLY A 204 3.76 11.10 -16.12
C GLY A 204 3.71 9.64 -15.64
N ALA A 205 2.53 9.16 -15.25
CA ALA A 205 2.33 7.79 -14.78
C ALA A 205 2.11 6.78 -15.94
N GLU A 206 2.76 6.94 -17.10
CA GLU A 206 2.52 6.04 -18.25
C GLU A 206 2.90 4.58 -17.99
N TRP A 207 3.72 4.33 -16.97
CA TRP A 207 4.10 2.99 -16.51
C TRP A 207 2.96 2.24 -15.83
N THR A 208 1.84 2.86 -15.46
CA THR A 208 0.67 2.17 -14.88
C THR A 208 0.08 1.14 -15.84
N ALA A 209 0.15 1.41 -17.16
CA ALA A 209 -0.30 0.52 -18.22
C ALA A 209 0.74 -0.56 -18.60
N SER A 210 1.85 -0.67 -17.89
CA SER A 210 2.92 -1.60 -18.25
C SER A 210 2.54 -3.06 -17.97
N GLY A 211 2.65 -3.94 -18.97
CA GLY A 211 2.45 -5.38 -18.78
C GLY A 211 3.50 -6.07 -17.90
N ALA A 212 4.54 -5.35 -17.47
CA ALA A 212 5.55 -5.85 -16.53
C ALA A 212 5.06 -5.88 -15.08
N TRP A 213 3.90 -5.28 -14.78
CA TRP A 213 3.41 -5.08 -13.43
C TRP A 213 1.87 -5.08 -13.41
N PRO A 214 1.19 -5.88 -12.56
CA PRO A 214 -0.27 -6.00 -12.61
C PRO A 214 -1.04 -4.81 -12.02
N LEU A 215 -0.46 -3.60 -12.00
CA LEU A 215 -1.12 -2.41 -11.43
C LEU A 215 -2.41 -2.05 -12.15
N ALA A 216 -2.43 -2.04 -13.49
CA ALA A 216 -3.63 -1.71 -14.25
C ALA A 216 -4.83 -2.60 -13.92
N ALA A 217 -4.61 -3.87 -13.53
CA ALA A 217 -5.68 -4.79 -13.14
C ALA A 217 -6.28 -4.45 -11.75
N LYS A 218 -5.59 -3.63 -10.96
CA LYS A 218 -6.04 -3.12 -9.65
C LYS A 218 -6.65 -1.72 -9.74
N MET A 219 -6.65 -1.09 -10.91
CA MET A 219 -7.25 0.23 -11.16
C MET A 219 -8.71 0.07 -11.60
N THR A 220 -9.50 -0.61 -10.77
CA THR A 220 -10.91 -0.93 -11.04
C THR A 220 -11.77 -0.72 -9.78
N PRO A 221 -13.07 -0.44 -9.92
CA PRO A 221 -13.95 -0.26 -8.76
C PRO A 221 -14.05 -1.48 -7.84
N ASP A 222 -13.96 -1.27 -6.53
CA ASP A 222 -14.04 -2.32 -5.49
C ASP A 222 -15.43 -2.45 -4.87
N PHE A 223 -16.20 -1.35 -4.85
CA PHE A 223 -17.45 -1.30 -4.09
C PHE A 223 -18.65 -1.73 -4.93
N THR A 224 -18.68 -3.00 -5.33
CA THR A 224 -19.86 -3.60 -5.97
C THR A 224 -21.06 -3.61 -5.00
N PRO A 225 -22.31 -3.74 -5.49
CA PRO A 225 -23.48 -3.86 -4.62
C PRO A 225 -23.37 -4.97 -3.57
N GLU A 226 -22.75 -6.11 -3.91
CA GLU A 226 -22.54 -7.23 -3.01
C GLU A 226 -21.54 -6.88 -1.89
N VAL A 227 -20.43 -6.22 -2.26
CA VAL A 227 -19.44 -5.73 -1.29
C VAL A 227 -20.10 -4.74 -0.34
N ARG A 228 -20.83 -3.75 -0.86
CA ARG A 228 -21.53 -2.75 -0.04
C ARG A 228 -22.52 -3.41 0.94
N ALA A 229 -23.36 -4.33 0.46
CA ALA A 229 -24.31 -5.06 1.29
C ALA A 229 -23.62 -5.87 2.39
N GLN A 230 -22.47 -6.48 2.07
CA GLN A 230 -21.69 -7.20 3.07
C GLN A 230 -21.10 -6.27 4.14
N LEU A 231 -20.60 -5.10 3.74
CA LEU A 231 -20.07 -4.10 4.68
C LEU A 231 -21.18 -3.49 5.54
N ASP A 232 -22.37 -3.28 5.00
CA ASP A 232 -23.53 -2.80 5.77
C ASP A 232 -23.99 -3.79 6.83
N ALA A 233 -23.90 -5.10 6.55
CA ALA A 233 -24.20 -6.15 7.52
C ALA A 233 -23.10 -6.32 8.59
N ALA A 234 -21.94 -5.70 8.40
CA ALA A 234 -20.79 -5.84 9.29
C ALA A 234 -20.81 -4.80 10.42
N GLY A 235 -20.52 -5.25 11.65
CA GLY A 235 -20.31 -4.37 12.82
C GLY A 235 -18.85 -3.91 12.98
N GLY A 236 -17.98 -4.14 11.98
CA GLY A 236 -16.54 -3.90 12.07
C GLY A 236 -15.82 -4.37 10.81
N VAL A 237 -14.49 -4.54 10.88
CA VAL A 237 -13.70 -5.05 9.75
C VAL A 237 -14.07 -6.51 9.46
N VAL A 238 -14.43 -6.81 8.21
CA VAL A 238 -14.80 -8.14 7.71
C VAL A 238 -13.94 -8.54 6.51
N ALA A 239 -13.81 -9.84 6.24
CA ALA A 239 -13.15 -10.31 5.02
C ALA A 239 -14.13 -10.18 3.84
N VAL A 240 -13.76 -9.45 2.80
CA VAL A 240 -14.64 -9.14 1.66
C VAL A 240 -14.63 -10.26 0.63
N ASN A 241 -13.48 -10.93 0.44
CA ASN A 241 -13.42 -12.14 -0.35
C ASN A 241 -13.41 -13.39 0.55
N ARG A 242 -14.22 -14.40 0.18
CA ARG A 242 -14.24 -15.72 0.82
C ARG A 242 -13.38 -16.68 0.04
N SER A 243 -12.06 -16.48 0.06
CA SER A 243 -11.16 -17.57 -0.28
C SER A 243 -11.43 -18.77 0.64
N ILE A 244 -11.26 -19.98 0.09
CA ILE A 244 -11.66 -21.24 0.72
C ILE A 244 -10.83 -21.43 2.00
N ALA A 245 -11.44 -21.22 3.17
CA ALA A 245 -10.77 -21.26 4.48
C ALA A 245 -9.86 -22.51 4.72
N PRO A 246 -10.23 -23.73 4.27
CA PRO A 246 -9.31 -24.89 4.30
C PRO A 246 -7.95 -24.67 3.63
N VAL A 247 -7.91 -23.94 2.51
CA VAL A 247 -6.67 -23.70 1.74
C VAL A 247 -5.74 -22.75 2.50
N LYS A 248 -6.29 -21.72 3.15
CA LYS A 248 -5.51 -20.79 3.99
C LYS A 248 -4.80 -21.50 5.14
N ALA A 249 -5.46 -22.46 5.79
CA ALA A 249 -4.85 -23.24 6.87
C ALA A 249 -3.64 -24.06 6.39
N VAL A 250 -3.74 -24.67 5.20
CA VAL A 250 -2.63 -25.43 4.60
C VAL A 250 -1.47 -24.51 4.23
N VAL A 251 -1.74 -23.36 3.59
CA VAL A 251 -0.68 -22.40 3.23
C VAL A 251 0.01 -21.84 4.47
N LEU A 252 -0.75 -21.50 5.51
CA LEU A 252 -0.21 -21.02 6.78
C LEU A 252 0.66 -22.09 7.46
N ALA A 253 0.21 -23.34 7.51
CA ALA A 253 0.98 -24.45 8.06
C ALA A 253 2.29 -24.70 7.27
N GLY A 254 2.23 -24.63 5.94
CA GLY A 254 3.40 -24.71 5.08
C GLY A 254 4.39 -23.57 5.33
N THR A 255 3.91 -22.34 5.44
CA THR A 255 4.72 -21.15 5.73
C THR A 255 5.41 -21.27 7.09
N ASN A 256 4.67 -21.63 8.13
CA ASN A 256 5.24 -21.84 9.47
C ASN A 256 6.34 -22.91 9.48
N SER A 257 6.18 -23.96 8.67
CA SER A 257 7.18 -25.03 8.56
C SER A 257 8.45 -24.53 7.87
N VAL A 258 8.31 -23.75 6.79
CA VAL A 258 9.45 -23.14 6.09
C VAL A 258 10.16 -22.11 6.97
N ASP A 259 9.42 -21.25 7.65
CA ASP A 259 9.98 -20.27 8.59
C ASP A 259 10.72 -20.96 9.75
N ALA A 260 10.18 -22.06 10.27
CA ALA A 260 10.85 -22.85 11.30
C ALA A 260 12.17 -23.46 10.79
N VAL A 261 12.22 -23.95 9.54
CA VAL A 261 13.46 -24.46 8.93
C VAL A 261 14.46 -23.34 8.69
N ALA A 262 14.03 -22.18 8.18
CA ALA A 262 14.89 -21.03 7.96
C ALA A 262 15.47 -20.49 9.29
N LEU A 263 14.65 -20.45 10.35
CA LEU A 263 15.09 -20.10 11.69
C LEU A 263 16.10 -21.13 12.22
N ALA A 264 15.82 -22.42 12.06
CA ALA A 264 16.73 -23.50 12.48
C ALA A 264 18.10 -23.38 11.80
N ASN A 265 18.14 -23.12 10.49
CA ASN A 265 19.39 -22.87 9.75
C ASN A 265 20.15 -21.67 10.32
N THR A 266 19.47 -20.53 10.51
CA THR A 266 20.08 -19.33 11.09
C THR A 266 20.66 -19.58 12.49
N THR A 267 19.94 -20.32 13.33
CA THR A 267 20.44 -20.69 14.67
C THR A 267 21.63 -21.64 14.59
N THR A 268 21.63 -22.57 13.64
CA THR A 268 22.74 -23.50 13.38
C THR A 268 23.98 -22.75 12.92
N ASP A 269 23.86 -21.82 11.96
CA ASP A 269 24.98 -21.01 11.48
C ASP A 269 25.61 -20.18 12.61
N ARG A 270 24.77 -19.56 13.46
CA ARG A 270 25.26 -18.84 14.65
C ARG A 270 25.95 -19.76 15.64
N ALA A 271 25.42 -20.96 15.86
CA ALA A 271 26.04 -21.96 16.74
C ALA A 271 27.39 -22.44 16.18
N VAL A 272 27.48 -22.69 14.88
CA VAL A 272 28.72 -23.08 14.18
C VAL A 272 29.76 -21.95 14.26
N ALA A 273 29.38 -20.72 13.97
CA ALA A 273 30.26 -19.56 14.08
C ALA A 273 30.79 -19.37 15.52
N THR A 274 29.92 -19.54 16.51
CA THR A 274 30.27 -19.47 17.94
C THR A 274 31.25 -20.58 18.30
N SER A 275 30.95 -21.82 17.91
CA SER A 275 31.79 -23.01 18.13
C SER A 275 33.18 -22.84 17.52
N HIS A 276 33.27 -22.41 16.25
CA HIS A 276 34.53 -22.08 15.58
C HIS A 276 35.35 -21.05 16.38
N GLY A 277 34.70 -19.99 16.86
CA GLY A 277 35.34 -19.00 17.73
C GLY A 277 35.90 -19.60 19.03
N HIS A 278 35.20 -20.54 19.66
CA HIS A 278 35.71 -21.25 20.84
C HIS A 278 36.90 -22.16 20.53
N THR A 279 36.86 -22.89 19.42
CA THR A 279 37.95 -23.77 18.96
C THR A 279 39.22 -22.96 18.68
N VAL A 280 39.12 -21.86 17.93
CA VAL A 280 40.26 -20.97 17.65
C VAL A 280 40.85 -20.40 18.96
N ARG A 281 40.01 -19.96 19.91
CA ARG A 281 40.47 -19.49 21.22
C ARG A 281 41.16 -20.58 22.04
N ALA A 282 40.65 -21.81 22.00
CA ALA A 282 41.22 -22.95 22.71
C ALA A 282 42.59 -23.33 22.13
N LEU A 283 42.70 -23.46 20.80
CA LEU A 283 43.96 -23.69 20.10
C LEU A 283 44.98 -22.59 20.39
N GLY A 284 44.56 -21.32 20.35
CA GLY A 284 45.43 -20.20 20.72
C GLY A 284 45.91 -20.26 22.17
N ARG A 285 45.06 -20.70 23.11
CA ARG A 285 45.48 -20.92 24.52
C ARG A 285 46.47 -22.07 24.65
N ALA A 286 46.24 -23.19 23.97
CA ALA A 286 47.14 -24.34 23.96
C ALA A 286 48.50 -23.97 23.37
N ALA A 287 48.53 -23.31 22.20
CA ALA A 287 49.75 -22.84 21.56
C ALA A 287 50.55 -21.90 22.49
N ARG A 288 49.88 -20.94 23.15
CA ARG A 288 50.52 -20.06 24.15
C ARG A 288 51.07 -20.84 25.36
N ALA A 289 50.37 -21.86 25.83
CA ALA A 289 50.83 -22.69 26.94
C ALA A 289 52.09 -23.48 26.56
N VAL A 290 52.11 -24.09 25.38
CA VAL A 290 53.27 -24.82 24.84
C VAL A 290 54.45 -23.87 24.62
N GLY A 291 54.22 -22.70 24.01
CA GLY A 291 55.27 -21.71 23.80
C GLY A 291 55.93 -21.22 25.09
N ARG A 292 55.14 -21.03 26.16
CA ARG A 292 55.68 -20.71 27.50
C ARG A 292 56.51 -21.85 28.07
N TRP A 293 56.07 -23.11 27.91
CA TRP A 293 56.79 -24.27 28.43
C TRP A 293 58.14 -24.49 27.72
N LEU A 294 58.17 -24.26 26.40
CA LEU A 294 59.38 -24.40 25.58
C LEU A 294 60.39 -23.24 25.73
N GLY A 295 60.09 -22.23 26.55
CA GLY A 295 60.96 -21.05 26.70
C GLY A 295 60.97 -20.12 25.50
N ALA A 296 60.06 -20.30 24.53
CA ALA A 296 59.89 -19.42 23.37
C ALA A 296 59.13 -18.12 23.70
N GLY A 297 58.81 -17.89 24.98
CA GLY A 297 58.21 -16.67 25.49
C GLY A 297 59.25 -15.75 26.16
N LYS A 298 60.11 -15.14 25.36
CA LYS A 298 60.72 -13.83 25.64
C LYS A 298 60.55 -12.96 24.40
#